data_AF-A0A3A8JK07-F1
#
_entry.id   AF-A0A3A8JK07-F1
#
_cell.length_a   1.000
_cell.length_b   1.000
_cell.length_c   1.000
_cell.angle_alpha   90.00
_cell.angle_beta   90.00
_cell.angle_gamma   90.00
#
_symmetry.space_group_name_H-M   'P 1'
#
loop_
_entity.id
_entity.type
_entity.pdbx_description
1 polymer ?
#
loop_
_entity_poly.entity_id
_entity_poly.type
_entity_poly.pdbx_seq_one_letter_code
_entity_poly.pdbx_strand_id
1 'polypeptide(L)'
;TPDVAPPVPATQEAPAASPSSEPSLDFDLLQPEADATAGLLDPDLEGKLKTRRTMLKLHQGLGLAMAGGLTAATVLGQIQFNRSFRGGGDDRSLLAWHRGVVIGTSVLFAAVGTLGILAPDPVERDFRFDTVTFHKIFMSLATAGMLTQAVLGILATHSYGELQEPRYATAHQVVGYATLGCVAAGIVTLTF
;
A
#
# COMPACT_ATOMS: atom_id res chain seq x y z
N THR A 1 68.16 -65.66 -32.44
CA THR A 1 68.11 -64.55 -31.46
C THR A 1 69.48 -63.91 -31.43
N PRO A 2 69.64 -62.57 -31.40
CA PRO A 2 68.68 -61.48 -31.43
C PRO A 2 68.66 -60.70 -32.76
N ASP A 3 67.57 -59.96 -32.94
CA ASP A 3 67.23 -59.08 -34.06
C ASP A 3 67.76 -57.66 -33.78
N VAL A 4 68.45 -57.04 -34.74
CA VAL A 4 68.94 -55.67 -34.68
C VAL A 4 68.36 -54.94 -35.88
N ALA A 5 67.42 -54.03 -35.63
CA ALA A 5 66.91 -53.11 -36.64
C ALA A 5 67.12 -51.65 -36.21
N PRO A 6 67.33 -50.73 -37.18
CA PRO A 6 68.04 -49.46 -37.03
C PRO A 6 67.09 -48.26 -36.76
N PRO A 7 67.61 -47.02 -36.62
CA PRO A 7 66.86 -45.90 -36.05
C PRO A 7 65.80 -45.32 -37.01
N VAL A 8 64.71 -44.85 -36.39
CA VAL A 8 63.54 -44.22 -37.03
C VAL A 8 63.92 -42.83 -37.61
N PRO A 9 63.55 -42.51 -38.86
CA PRO A 9 63.72 -41.17 -39.42
C PRO A 9 62.63 -40.21 -38.89
N ALA A 10 63.07 -39.01 -38.49
CA ALA A 10 62.21 -37.90 -38.09
C ALA A 10 61.32 -37.45 -39.26
N THR A 11 60.01 -37.51 -39.08
CA THR A 11 59.03 -36.93 -40.01
C THR A 11 58.74 -35.50 -39.58
N GLN A 12 58.89 -34.56 -40.53
CA GLN A 12 58.63 -33.13 -40.40
C GLN A 12 57.22 -32.82 -39.92
N GLU A 13 57.12 -31.97 -38.90
CA GLU A 13 55.89 -31.38 -38.39
C GLU A 13 55.43 -30.27 -39.37
N ALA A 14 54.23 -30.45 -39.94
CA ALA A 14 53.57 -29.42 -40.74
C ALA A 14 52.94 -28.36 -39.81
N PRO A 15 52.87 -27.07 -40.21
CA PRO A 15 52.46 -26.00 -39.32
C PRO A 15 50.98 -26.11 -38.93
N ALA A 16 50.71 -25.88 -37.65
CA ALA A 16 49.37 -25.83 -37.07
C ALA A 16 48.49 -24.78 -37.80
N ALA A 17 47.33 -25.21 -38.28
CA ALA A 17 46.26 -24.32 -38.69
C ALA A 17 45.66 -23.64 -37.45
N SER A 18 45.47 -22.32 -37.53
CA SER A 18 44.92 -21.45 -36.49
C SER A 18 43.54 -21.90 -36.00
N PRO A 19 43.18 -21.61 -34.74
CA PRO A 19 41.99 -22.14 -34.11
C PRO A 19 40.72 -21.56 -34.75
N SER A 20 39.75 -22.45 -34.91
CA SER A 20 38.35 -22.17 -35.21
C SER A 20 37.82 -21.01 -34.37
N SER A 21 37.16 -20.07 -35.02
CA SER A 21 36.40 -18.98 -34.43
C SER A 21 35.36 -19.54 -33.46
N GLU A 22 35.64 -19.51 -32.16
CA GLU A 22 34.58 -19.64 -31.17
C GLU A 22 33.65 -18.42 -31.34
N PRO A 23 32.32 -18.61 -31.37
CA PRO A 23 31.40 -17.48 -31.30
C PRO A 23 31.69 -16.75 -29.98
N SER A 24 32.13 -15.49 -30.06
CA SER A 24 32.43 -14.68 -28.88
C SER A 24 31.18 -14.58 -28.01
N LEU A 25 31.19 -15.27 -26.86
CA LEU A 25 30.20 -15.15 -25.80
C LEU A 25 30.44 -13.88 -24.98
N ASP A 26 30.68 -12.77 -25.67
CA ASP A 26 30.84 -11.46 -25.05
C ASP A 26 29.43 -10.87 -24.85
N PHE A 27 28.72 -11.45 -23.88
CA PHE A 27 27.47 -10.88 -23.41
C PHE A 27 27.84 -9.64 -22.60
N ASP A 28 27.60 -8.47 -23.18
CA ASP A 28 27.66 -7.22 -22.43
C ASP A 28 26.51 -7.19 -21.41
N LEU A 29 26.73 -7.84 -20.27
CA LEU A 29 25.82 -7.89 -19.12
C LEU A 29 25.68 -6.53 -18.42
N LEU A 30 26.38 -5.50 -18.92
CA LEU A 30 26.40 -4.13 -18.39
C LEU A 30 25.87 -3.11 -19.40
N GLN A 31 25.28 -3.56 -20.52
CA GLN A 31 24.50 -2.67 -21.36
C GLN A 31 23.49 -1.94 -20.46
N PRO A 32 23.43 -0.60 -20.47
CA PRO A 32 22.52 0.13 -19.60
C PRO A 32 21.12 -0.43 -19.79
N GLU A 33 20.43 -0.86 -18.73
CA GLU A 33 19.08 -1.46 -18.81
C GLU A 33 18.13 -0.63 -19.69
N ALA A 34 18.34 0.69 -19.69
CA ALA A 34 17.63 1.66 -20.52
C ALA A 34 17.75 1.36 -22.03
N ASP A 35 18.92 0.95 -22.52
CA ASP A 35 19.15 0.66 -23.93
C ASP A 35 18.67 -0.75 -24.32
N ALA A 36 18.74 -1.71 -23.40
CA ALA A 36 18.25 -3.07 -23.62
C ALA A 36 16.71 -3.19 -23.62
N THR A 37 16.01 -2.24 -22.98
CA THR A 37 14.53 -2.21 -22.90
C THR A 37 13.90 -1.08 -23.72
N ALA A 38 14.69 -0.15 -24.26
CA ALA A 38 14.23 0.92 -25.13
C ALA A 38 13.58 0.34 -26.40
N GLY A 39 12.24 0.35 -26.42
CA GLY A 39 11.43 -0.13 -27.55
C GLY A 39 10.78 -1.52 -27.38
N LEU A 40 11.01 -2.22 -26.26
CA LEU A 40 10.40 -3.54 -26.00
C LEU A 40 9.12 -3.49 -25.15
N LEU A 41 8.86 -2.39 -24.45
CA LEU A 41 7.64 -2.21 -23.66
C LEU A 41 6.52 -1.65 -24.53
N ASP A 42 5.42 -2.38 -24.59
CA ASP A 42 4.17 -1.92 -25.21
C ASP A 42 3.79 -0.51 -24.69
N PRO A 43 3.63 0.50 -25.56
CA PRO A 43 3.27 1.86 -25.17
C PRO A 43 2.01 1.93 -24.27
N ASP A 44 1.06 1.02 -24.48
CA ASP A 44 -0.16 0.95 -23.66
C ASP A 44 0.15 0.44 -22.24
N LEU A 45 1.06 -0.52 -22.11
CA LEU A 45 1.53 -1.02 -20.83
C LEU A 45 2.31 0.07 -20.06
N GLU A 46 3.19 0.80 -20.75
CA GLU A 46 3.92 1.92 -20.16
C GLU A 46 2.96 3.01 -19.64
N GLY A 47 1.94 3.37 -20.44
CA GLY A 47 0.91 4.33 -20.05
C GLY A 47 0.15 3.89 -18.78
N LYS A 48 -0.26 2.62 -18.69
CA LYS A 48 -0.93 2.06 -17.50
C LYS A 48 -0.03 2.09 -16.27
N LEU A 49 1.24 1.75 -16.41
CA LEU A 49 2.22 1.77 -15.31
C LEU A 49 2.46 3.20 -14.78
N LYS A 50 2.55 4.18 -15.69
CA LYS A 50 2.68 5.60 -15.32
C LYS A 50 1.46 6.09 -14.54
N THR A 51 0.25 5.79 -15.02
CA THR A 51 -0.99 6.14 -14.32
C THR A 51 -1.07 5.48 -12.96
N ARG A 52 -0.79 4.17 -12.87
CA ARG A 52 -0.74 3.44 -11.58
C ARG A 52 0.22 4.09 -10.60
N ARG A 53 1.43 4.47 -11.04
CA ARG A 53 2.44 5.10 -10.19
C ARG A 53 1.95 6.45 -9.65
N THR A 54 1.30 7.26 -10.49
CA THR A 54 0.71 8.54 -10.06
C THR A 54 -0.40 8.31 -9.04
N MET A 55 -1.34 7.40 -9.32
CA MET A 55 -2.43 7.08 -8.41
C MET A 55 -1.93 6.52 -7.09
N LEU A 56 -0.88 5.69 -7.10
CA LEU A 56 -0.27 5.15 -5.88
C LEU A 56 0.35 6.26 -5.01
N LYS A 57 1.08 7.20 -5.62
CA LYS A 57 1.65 8.36 -4.89
C LYS A 57 0.55 9.22 -4.27
N LEU A 58 -0.53 9.46 -5.02
CA LEU A 58 -1.70 10.20 -4.51
C LEU A 58 -2.38 9.43 -3.38
N HIS A 59 -2.61 8.13 -3.54
CA HIS A 59 -3.21 7.27 -2.53
C HIS A 59 -2.39 7.26 -1.23
N GLN A 60 -1.06 7.19 -1.33
CA GLN A 60 -0.16 7.24 -0.17
C GLN A 60 -0.21 8.61 0.53
N GLY A 61 -0.05 9.70 -0.22
CA GLY A 61 -0.07 11.05 0.36
C GLY A 61 -1.40 11.40 1.00
N LEU A 62 -2.51 11.16 0.28
CA LEU A 62 -3.86 11.39 0.80
C LEU A 62 -4.21 10.41 1.93
N GLY A 63 -3.73 9.17 1.87
CA GLY A 63 -3.92 8.16 2.91
C GLY A 63 -3.27 8.56 4.24
N LEU A 64 -2.06 9.12 4.19
CA LEU A 64 -1.39 9.65 5.39
C LEU A 64 -2.11 10.88 5.94
N ALA A 65 -2.54 11.80 5.08
CA ALA A 65 -3.36 12.95 5.49
C ALA A 65 -4.68 12.51 6.14
N MET A 66 -5.32 11.47 5.59
CA MET A 66 -6.53 10.86 6.15
C MET A 66 -6.28 10.26 7.52
N ALA A 67 -5.18 9.52 7.70
CA ALA A 67 -4.81 8.95 9.00
C ALA A 67 -4.58 10.05 10.06
N GLY A 68 -3.94 11.16 9.67
CA GLY A 68 -3.81 12.35 10.52
C GLY A 68 -5.17 12.95 10.90
N GLY A 69 -6.08 13.10 9.93
CA GLY A 69 -7.45 13.57 10.15
C GLY A 69 -8.25 12.67 11.09
N LEU A 70 -8.17 11.35 10.92
CA LEU A 70 -8.86 10.38 11.77
C LEU A 70 -8.30 10.39 13.20
N THR A 71 -6.99 10.55 13.34
CA THR A 71 -6.33 10.72 14.65
C THR A 71 -6.83 12.00 15.34
N ALA A 72 -6.85 13.12 14.62
CA ALA A 72 -7.38 14.38 15.15
C ALA A 72 -8.87 14.28 15.53
N ALA A 73 -9.69 13.65 14.70
CA ALA A 73 -11.10 13.39 15.00
C ALA A 73 -11.26 12.56 16.29
N THR A 74 -10.44 11.52 16.46
CA THR A 74 -10.46 10.66 17.65
C THR A 74 -10.07 11.43 18.91
N VAL A 75 -9.03 12.26 18.85
CA VAL A 75 -8.60 13.10 19.98
C VAL A 75 -9.68 14.11 20.36
N LEU A 76 -10.22 14.84 19.37
CA LEU A 76 -11.31 15.80 19.60
C LEU A 76 -12.55 15.11 20.18
N GLY A 77 -12.91 13.94 19.63
CA GLY A 77 -14.02 13.12 20.11
C GLY A 77 -13.80 12.64 21.54
N GLN A 78 -12.58 12.24 21.90
CA GLN A 78 -12.25 11.81 23.26
C GLN A 78 -12.38 12.96 24.27
N ILE A 79 -11.86 14.14 23.94
CA ILE A 79 -11.95 15.31 24.82
C ILE A 79 -13.42 15.71 24.98
N GLN A 80 -14.16 15.77 23.87
CA GLN A 80 -15.59 16.07 23.87
C GLN A 80 -16.39 15.06 24.72
N PHE A 81 -16.12 13.77 24.55
CA PHE A 81 -16.77 12.72 25.33
C PHE A 81 -16.52 12.88 26.83
N ASN A 82 -15.27 13.16 27.23
CA ASN A 82 -14.94 13.37 28.64
C ASN A 82 -15.66 14.61 29.21
N ARG A 83 -15.76 15.69 28.44
CA ARG A 83 -16.50 16.90 28.84
C ARG A 83 -17.99 16.66 28.96
N SER A 84 -18.59 15.89 28.05
CA SER A 84 -20.01 15.56 28.09
C SER A 84 -20.37 14.60 29.22
N PHE A 85 -19.58 13.54 29.42
CA PHE A 85 -20.02 12.38 30.22
C PHE A 85 -19.12 12.05 31.42
N ARG A 86 -17.96 12.70 31.60
CA ARG A 86 -16.99 12.38 32.66
C ARG A 86 -16.57 13.61 33.47
N GLY A 87 -17.54 14.44 33.85
CA GLY A 87 -17.34 15.51 34.83
C GLY A 87 -17.14 16.92 34.26
N GLY A 88 -17.41 17.14 32.96
CA GLY A 88 -17.35 18.47 32.33
C GLY A 88 -18.69 19.21 32.21
N GLY A 89 -19.75 18.74 32.88
CA GLY A 89 -21.03 19.45 32.94
C GLY A 89 -21.79 19.54 31.61
N ASP A 90 -21.66 18.53 30.75
CA ASP A 90 -22.26 18.50 29.40
C ASP A 90 -21.76 19.61 28.45
N ASP A 91 -20.49 20.02 28.59
CA ASP A 91 -19.86 20.99 27.68
C ASP A 91 -19.67 20.40 26.27
N ARG A 92 -20.38 20.99 25.28
CA ARG A 92 -20.37 20.60 23.85
C ARG A 92 -19.52 21.50 22.93
N SER A 93 -18.62 22.30 23.49
CA SER A 93 -17.82 23.29 22.75
C SER A 93 -16.94 22.73 21.61
N LEU A 94 -16.51 21.46 21.68
CA LEU A 94 -15.67 20.84 20.64
C LEU A 94 -16.46 20.03 19.61
N LEU A 95 -17.78 19.90 19.77
CA LEU A 95 -18.61 19.08 18.91
C LEU A 95 -18.57 19.54 17.44
N ALA A 96 -18.63 20.85 17.20
CA ALA A 96 -18.56 21.41 15.85
C ALA A 96 -17.20 21.14 15.18
N TRP A 97 -16.10 21.26 15.94
CA TRP A 97 -14.75 20.94 15.47
C TRP A 97 -14.60 19.46 15.14
N HIS A 98 -15.03 18.57 16.04
CA HIS A 98 -15.04 17.14 15.79
C HIS A 98 -15.82 16.80 14.52
N ARG A 99 -17.03 17.34 14.37
CA ARG A 99 -17.87 17.11 13.18
C ARG A 99 -17.21 17.60 11.89
N GLY A 100 -16.61 18.80 11.91
CA GLY A 100 -15.90 19.36 10.75
C GLY A 100 -14.74 18.46 10.32
N VAL A 101 -13.91 18.03 11.27
CA VAL A 101 -12.77 17.13 11.00
C VAL A 101 -13.26 15.77 10.49
N VAL A 102 -14.31 15.19 11.09
CA VAL A 102 -14.88 13.91 10.65
C VAL A 102 -15.43 13.98 9.23
N ILE A 103 -16.15 15.05 8.86
CA ILE A 103 -16.66 15.23 7.49
C ILE A 103 -15.50 15.28 6.50
N GLY A 104 -14.50 16.13 6.74
CA GLY A 104 -13.33 16.25 5.87
C GLY A 104 -12.56 14.93 5.74
N THR A 105 -12.34 14.25 6.86
CA THR A 105 -11.66 12.96 6.91
C THR A 105 -12.46 11.88 6.17
N SER A 106 -13.79 11.89 6.26
CA SER A 106 -14.65 10.92 5.57
C SER A 106 -14.63 11.11 4.06
N VAL A 107 -14.63 12.36 3.58
CA VAL A 107 -14.46 12.68 2.15
C VAL A 107 -13.09 12.19 1.67
N LEU A 108 -12.04 12.43 2.46
CA LEU A 108 -10.69 12.00 2.11
C LEU A 108 -10.57 10.47 2.10
N PHE A 109 -11.17 9.78 3.08
CA PHE A 109 -11.25 8.32 3.13
C PHE A 109 -11.91 7.75 1.87
N ALA A 110 -13.05 8.30 1.47
CA ALA A 110 -13.75 7.89 0.26
C ALA A 110 -12.91 8.14 -1.01
N ALA A 111 -12.23 9.29 -1.10
CA ALA A 111 -11.35 9.61 -2.22
C ALA A 111 -10.15 8.64 -2.32
N VAL A 112 -9.50 8.34 -1.19
CA VAL A 112 -8.38 7.39 -1.11
C VAL A 112 -8.84 5.98 -1.51
N GLY A 113 -9.97 5.51 -0.98
CA GLY A 113 -10.57 4.23 -1.36
C GLY A 113 -10.89 4.16 -2.85
N THR A 114 -11.44 5.24 -3.41
CA THR A 114 -11.75 5.34 -4.85
C THR A 114 -10.49 5.24 -5.71
N LEU A 115 -9.41 5.92 -5.33
CA LEU A 115 -8.11 5.78 -5.99
C LEU A 115 -7.61 4.33 -5.94
N GLY A 116 -7.81 3.64 -4.81
CA GLY A 116 -7.40 2.23 -4.66
C GLY A 116 -8.20 1.28 -5.55
N ILE A 117 -9.50 1.50 -5.70
CA ILE A 117 -10.39 0.65 -6.51
C ILE A 117 -10.19 0.88 -8.01
N LEU A 118 -10.01 2.14 -8.42
CA LEU A 118 -9.92 2.52 -9.83
C LEU A 118 -8.49 2.46 -10.39
N ALA A 119 -7.47 2.18 -9.57
CA ALA A 119 -6.09 2.09 -10.03
C ALA A 119 -5.92 0.94 -11.04
N PRO A 120 -5.27 1.17 -12.20
CA PRO A 120 -5.07 0.12 -13.19
C PRO A 120 -4.15 -0.98 -12.64
N ASP A 121 -4.49 -2.24 -12.93
CA ASP A 121 -3.69 -3.43 -12.58
C ASP A 121 -3.18 -4.15 -13.83
N PRO A 122 -2.06 -3.68 -14.42
CA PRO A 122 -1.54 -4.24 -15.67
C PRO A 122 -0.78 -5.57 -15.48
N VAL A 123 -0.61 -6.04 -14.25
CA VAL A 123 0.17 -7.24 -13.93
C VAL A 123 -0.71 -8.19 -13.15
N GLU A 124 -1.04 -9.33 -13.76
CA GLU A 124 -1.75 -10.41 -13.08
C GLU A 124 -0.91 -10.94 -11.93
N ARG A 125 -1.57 -11.19 -10.79
CA ARG A 125 -0.95 -11.72 -9.59
C ARG A 125 -1.84 -12.79 -9.00
N ASP A 126 -1.24 -13.92 -8.64
CA ASP A 126 -1.93 -14.94 -7.85
C ASP A 126 -2.27 -14.40 -6.47
N PHE A 127 -3.38 -14.88 -5.91
CA PHE A 127 -3.75 -14.57 -4.54
C PHE A 127 -2.71 -15.10 -3.56
N ARG A 128 -2.24 -14.24 -2.66
CA ARG A 128 -1.31 -14.57 -1.58
C ARG A 128 -1.65 -13.78 -0.32
N PHE A 129 -1.42 -14.36 0.85
CA PHE A 129 -1.49 -13.62 2.12
C PHE A 129 -0.24 -12.72 2.28
N ASP A 130 -0.17 -11.70 1.45
CA ASP A 130 0.89 -10.69 1.45
C ASP A 130 0.45 -9.40 2.15
N THR A 131 1.38 -8.47 2.26
CA THR A 131 1.19 -7.17 2.91
C THR A 131 0.05 -6.35 2.28
N VAL A 132 -0.12 -6.44 0.96
CA VAL A 132 -1.22 -5.79 0.23
C VAL A 132 -2.56 -6.41 0.58
N THR A 133 -2.63 -7.73 0.72
CA THR A 133 -3.85 -8.43 1.13
C THR A 133 -4.26 -8.06 2.54
N PHE A 134 -3.30 -8.00 3.48
CA PHE A 134 -3.59 -7.52 4.84
C PHE A 134 -4.02 -6.05 4.86
N HIS A 135 -3.37 -5.17 4.09
CA HIS A 135 -3.80 -3.78 3.93
C HIS A 135 -5.27 -3.71 3.50
N LYS A 136 -5.69 -4.48 2.48
CA LYS A 136 -7.08 -4.52 2.01
C LYS A 136 -8.05 -5.04 3.07
N ILE A 137 -7.67 -6.07 3.84
CA ILE A 137 -8.49 -6.59 4.95
C ILE A 137 -8.70 -5.49 6.00
N PHE A 138 -7.62 -4.85 6.46
CA PHE A 138 -7.70 -3.77 7.45
C PHE A 138 -8.47 -2.56 6.93
N MET A 139 -8.29 -2.16 5.66
CA MET A 139 -9.08 -1.08 5.07
C MET A 139 -10.56 -1.43 4.88
N SER A 140 -10.88 -2.71 4.67
CA SER A 140 -12.27 -3.20 4.64
C SER A 140 -12.92 -3.10 6.02
N LEU A 141 -12.21 -3.52 7.07
CA LEU A 141 -12.65 -3.36 8.46
C LEU A 141 -12.79 -1.87 8.84
N ALA A 142 -11.83 -1.04 8.44
CA ALA A 142 -11.91 0.40 8.64
C ALA A 142 -13.11 1.01 7.92
N THR A 143 -13.42 0.58 6.69
CA THR A 143 -14.61 1.03 5.95
C THR A 143 -15.89 0.69 6.72
N ALA A 144 -16.02 -0.55 7.21
CA ALA A 144 -17.16 -0.95 8.02
C ALA A 144 -17.25 -0.12 9.32
N GLY A 145 -16.12 0.15 9.96
CA GLY A 145 -16.02 1.00 11.14
C GLY A 145 -16.43 2.46 10.88
N MET A 146 -16.02 3.04 9.76
CA MET A 146 -16.41 4.40 9.34
C MET A 146 -17.93 4.52 9.14
N LEU A 147 -18.54 3.55 8.44
CA LEU A 147 -19.99 3.51 8.25
C LEU A 147 -20.73 3.37 9.59
N THR A 148 -20.25 2.48 10.45
CA THR A 148 -20.83 2.25 11.78
C THR A 148 -20.74 3.51 12.64
N GLN A 149 -19.60 4.22 12.64
CA GLN A 149 -19.44 5.49 13.34
C GLN A 149 -20.37 6.57 12.81
N ALA A 150 -20.59 6.66 11.49
CA ALA A 150 -21.52 7.63 10.93
C ALA A 150 -22.94 7.42 11.48
N VAL A 151 -23.41 6.18 11.50
CA VAL A 151 -24.71 5.82 12.09
C VAL A 151 -24.75 6.13 13.59
N LEU A 152 -23.75 5.67 14.36
CA LEU A 152 -23.72 5.87 15.81
C LEU A 152 -23.61 7.36 16.19
N GLY A 153 -22.89 8.16 15.39
CA GLY A 153 -22.78 9.60 15.59
C GLY A 153 -24.13 10.30 15.38
N ILE A 154 -24.86 9.91 14.32
CA ILE A 154 -26.23 10.39 14.07
C ILE A 154 -27.14 10.01 15.23
N LEU A 155 -27.14 8.75 15.66
CA LEU A 155 -27.97 8.27 16.77
C LEU A 155 -27.64 8.98 18.10
N ALA A 156 -26.37 9.19 18.40
CA ALA A 156 -25.95 9.95 19.57
C ALA A 156 -26.47 11.39 19.52
N THR A 157 -26.34 12.08 18.38
CA THR A 157 -26.87 13.44 18.19
C THR A 157 -28.39 13.51 18.29
N HIS A 158 -29.11 12.54 17.73
CA HIS A 158 -30.57 12.49 17.85
C HIS A 158 -31.06 12.23 19.27
N SER A 159 -30.22 11.62 20.11
CA SER A 159 -30.58 11.25 21.47
C SER A 159 -30.12 12.28 22.52
N TYR A 160 -29.72 13.49 22.13
CA TYR A 160 -29.14 14.47 23.07
C TYR A 160 -30.04 14.77 24.27
N GLY A 161 -29.46 14.66 25.47
CA GLY A 161 -30.14 14.82 26.76
C GLY A 161 -30.97 13.60 27.19
N GLU A 162 -31.07 12.56 26.36
CA GLU A 162 -31.81 11.34 26.68
C GLU A 162 -30.91 10.31 27.37
N LEU A 163 -31.53 9.37 28.10
CA LEU A 163 -30.84 8.29 28.81
C LEU A 163 -30.00 7.38 27.91
N GLN A 164 -30.30 7.36 26.60
CA GLN A 164 -29.63 6.54 25.61
C GLN A 164 -28.43 7.23 24.94
N GLU A 165 -28.28 8.56 25.06
CA GLU A 165 -27.14 9.31 24.51
C GLU A 165 -25.78 8.70 24.91
N PRO A 166 -25.51 8.44 26.21
CA PRO A 166 -24.19 7.97 26.63
C PRO A 166 -23.87 6.58 26.06
N ARG A 167 -24.89 5.75 25.83
CA ARG A 167 -24.72 4.41 25.23
C ARG A 167 -24.28 4.52 23.78
N TYR A 168 -24.96 5.33 22.97
CA TYR A 168 -24.57 5.54 21.58
C TYR A 168 -23.22 6.25 21.45
N ALA A 169 -22.96 7.26 22.29
CA ALA A 169 -21.69 7.97 22.32
C ALA A 169 -20.51 7.04 22.72
N THR A 170 -20.72 6.17 23.69
CA THR A 170 -19.70 5.17 24.11
C THR A 170 -19.45 4.16 23.00
N ALA A 171 -20.51 3.65 22.35
CA ALA A 171 -20.37 2.75 21.21
C ALA A 171 -19.61 3.44 20.06
N HIS A 172 -19.96 4.68 19.74
CA HIS A 172 -19.28 5.49 18.73
C HIS A 172 -17.77 5.61 19.03
N GLN A 173 -17.41 5.91 20.29
CA GLN A 173 -16.02 6.01 20.73
C GLN A 173 -15.24 4.70 20.59
N VAL A 174 -15.82 3.56 21.02
CA VAL A 174 -15.18 2.25 20.89
C VAL A 174 -14.92 1.90 19.43
N VAL A 175 -15.93 2.08 18.57
CA VAL A 175 -15.78 1.83 17.14
C VAL A 175 -14.76 2.81 16.52
N GLY A 176 -14.69 4.05 17.00
CA GLY A 176 -13.69 5.02 16.57
C GLY A 176 -12.26 4.58 16.82
N TYR A 177 -11.95 4.13 18.04
CA TYR A 177 -10.64 3.56 18.33
C TYR A 177 -10.33 2.30 17.53
N ALA A 178 -11.30 1.40 17.35
CA ALA A 178 -11.12 0.21 16.53
C ALA A 178 -10.85 0.57 15.05
N THR A 179 -11.55 1.56 14.51
CA THR A 179 -11.37 2.05 13.14
C THR A 179 -10.00 2.69 12.97
N LEU A 180 -9.57 3.54 13.91
CA LEU A 180 -8.24 4.12 13.92
C LEU A 180 -7.15 3.03 13.97
N GLY A 181 -7.35 2.01 14.80
CA GLY A 181 -6.46 0.85 14.89
C GLY A 181 -6.37 0.09 13.56
N CYS A 182 -7.49 -0.14 12.87
CA CYS A 182 -7.50 -0.76 11.55
C CYS A 182 -6.78 0.10 10.50
N VAL A 183 -7.01 1.41 10.49
CA VAL A 183 -6.29 2.34 9.59
C VAL A 183 -4.79 2.29 9.85
N ALA A 184 -4.37 2.38 11.12
CA ALA A 184 -2.97 2.30 11.49
C ALA A 184 -2.35 0.95 11.08
N ALA A 185 -3.02 -0.16 11.36
CA ALA A 185 -2.57 -1.49 10.98
C ALA A 185 -2.40 -1.63 9.47
N GLY A 186 -3.37 -1.17 8.67
CA GLY A 186 -3.27 -1.22 7.21
C GLY A 186 -2.14 -0.35 6.64
N ILE A 187 -1.81 0.77 7.28
CA ILE A 187 -0.64 1.57 6.87
C ILE A 187 0.66 0.81 7.20
N VAL A 188 0.77 0.30 8.42
CA VAL A 188 1.94 -0.45 8.90
C VAL A 188 2.20 -1.70 8.08
N THR A 189 1.16 -2.40 7.60
CA THR A 189 1.36 -3.57 6.75
C THR A 189 2.11 -3.24 5.46
N LEU A 190 2.12 -2.00 4.97
CA LEU A 190 2.80 -1.62 3.73
C LEU A 190 4.22 -1.07 3.93
N THR A 191 4.72 -1.00 5.17
CA THR A 191 6.07 -0.50 5.48
C THR A 191 7.12 -1.59 5.67
N PHE A 192 6.72 -2.87 5.65
CA PHE A 192 7.58 -4.03 5.90
C PHE A 192 7.36 -5.15 4.87
#